data_AF-A0A6N7JRR2-F1
#
_entry.id   AF-A0A6N7JRR2-F1
#
_cell.length_a   1.000
_cell.length_b   1.000
_cell.length_c   1.000
_cell.angle_alpha   90.00
_cell.angle_beta   90.00
_cell.angle_gamma   90.00
#
_symmetry.space_group_name_H-M   'P 1'
#
loop_
_entity.id
_entity.type
_entity.pdbx_description
1 polymer ?
#
loop_
_entity_poly.entity_id
_entity_poly.type
_entity_poly.pdbx_seq_one_letter_code
_entity_poly.pdbx_strand_id
1 'polypeptide(L)'
;MAEHRNGNITIVAGLPEATGPVPDTRRMSLSSKQMLAFRLRKQGWSYRRISDALSISYQQVLDWLETEGVPPPVPVSMTHASLTVRLAAANQPHPDIPPPAIPAAPPAPVTAELLERLDSIAAEQRAQAIAIAGLESRLIDVVKAEAKSLGKRIADAIKGVRKPQDRA
;
A
#
# COMPACT_ATOMS: atom_id res chain seq x y z
N MET A 1 21.19 -0.10 -36.43
CA MET A 1 20.55 0.94 -35.61
C MET A 1 19.78 0.23 -34.51
N ALA A 2 20.14 0.48 -33.25
CA ALA A 2 19.65 -0.27 -32.11
C ALA A 2 18.53 0.52 -31.42
N GLU A 3 17.30 0.02 -31.49
CA GLU A 3 16.21 0.47 -30.64
C GLU A 3 15.80 -0.69 -29.73
N HIS A 4 16.30 -0.66 -28.50
CA HIS A 4 15.84 -1.53 -27.43
C HIS A 4 14.56 -0.92 -26.85
N ARG A 5 13.39 -1.36 -27.33
CA ARG A 5 12.10 -1.07 -26.67
C ARG A 5 11.87 -2.10 -25.56
N ASN A 6 12.28 -1.73 -24.35
CA ASN A 6 11.96 -2.48 -23.14
C ASN A 6 10.59 -2.07 -22.61
N GLY A 7 9.65 -3.03 -22.64
CA GLY A 7 8.76 -3.32 -21.52
C GLY A 7 7.66 -2.31 -21.19
N ASN A 8 6.52 -2.41 -21.87
CA ASN A 8 5.23 -2.04 -21.30
C ASN A 8 4.88 -3.04 -20.19
N ILE A 9 5.35 -2.81 -18.97
CA ILE A 9 4.85 -3.50 -17.77
C ILE A 9 3.82 -2.58 -17.12
N THR A 10 2.55 -2.82 -17.41
CA THR A 10 1.42 -2.25 -16.68
C THR A 10 1.27 -3.02 -15.37
N ILE A 11 1.88 -2.52 -14.29
CA ILE A 11 1.63 -3.04 -12.95
C ILE A 11 0.25 -2.52 -12.52
N VAL A 12 -0.79 -3.30 -12.80
CA VAL A 12 -2.12 -3.11 -12.19
C VAL A 12 -2.05 -3.69 -10.78
N ALA A 13 -1.44 -2.94 -9.86
CA ALA A 13 -1.65 -3.16 -8.45
C ALA A 13 -3.08 -2.64 -8.15
N GLY A 14 -3.97 -3.54 -7.75
CA GLY A 14 -5.35 -3.25 -7.41
C GLY A 14 -5.48 -2.30 -6.21
N LEU A 15 -5.31 -1.01 -6.46
CA LEU A 15 -5.84 0.08 -5.63
C LEU A 15 -6.88 0.78 -6.49
N PRO A 16 -8.07 1.11 -5.95
CA PRO A 16 -9.07 1.85 -6.72
C PRO A 16 -8.40 3.10 -7.28
N GLU A 17 -8.53 3.29 -8.59
CA GLU A 17 -8.26 4.56 -9.24
C GLU A 17 -9.10 5.62 -8.53
N ALA A 18 -8.53 6.24 -7.50
CA ALA A 18 -9.01 7.49 -6.96
C ALA A 18 -8.65 8.57 -7.97
N THR A 19 -9.31 8.54 -9.12
CA THR A 19 -9.37 9.60 -10.12
C THR A 19 -10.20 10.75 -9.55
N GLY A 20 -9.76 11.26 -8.40
CA GLY A 20 -10.23 12.53 -7.89
C GLY A 20 -9.54 13.65 -8.67
N PRO A 21 -10.19 14.80 -8.84
CA PRO A 21 -9.57 15.96 -9.47
C PRO A 21 -8.25 16.27 -8.76
N VAL A 22 -7.14 16.20 -9.49
CA VAL A 22 -5.81 16.57 -8.98
C VAL A 22 -5.89 18.05 -8.60
N PRO A 23 -5.80 18.40 -7.30
CA PRO A 23 -5.85 19.80 -6.91
C PRO A 23 -4.64 20.51 -7.52
N ASP A 24 -4.82 21.76 -7.96
CA ASP A 24 -3.75 22.57 -8.56
C ASP A 24 -2.70 22.91 -7.50
N THR A 25 -1.74 21.99 -7.31
CA THR A 25 -0.74 22.01 -6.23
C THR A 25 0.36 23.03 -6.50
N ARG A 26 0.38 23.69 -7.66
CA ARG A 26 1.42 24.66 -8.01
C ARG A 26 1.42 25.90 -7.11
N ARG A 27 0.28 26.26 -6.52
CA ARG A 27 0.14 27.43 -5.63
C ARG A 27 0.15 27.10 -4.13
N MET A 28 0.32 25.82 -3.77
CA MET A 28 0.28 25.39 -2.37
C MET A 28 1.62 25.64 -1.66
N SER A 29 1.56 26.06 -0.39
CA SER A 29 2.74 26.19 0.47
C SER A 29 3.43 24.84 0.67
N LEU A 30 4.75 24.85 0.91
CA LEU A 30 5.56 23.65 1.07
C LEU A 30 5.08 22.79 2.26
N SER A 31 4.67 23.42 3.36
CA SER A 31 4.07 22.74 4.52
C SER A 31 2.72 22.08 4.19
N SER A 32 1.87 22.74 3.39
CA SER A 32 0.60 22.15 2.94
C SER A 32 0.81 20.95 2.03
N LYS A 33 1.83 21.00 1.14
CA LYS A 33 2.19 19.87 0.28
C LYS A 33 2.71 18.69 1.09
N GLN A 34 3.48 18.94 2.13
CA GLN A 34 3.97 17.91 3.05
C GLN A 34 2.81 17.22 3.78
N MET A 35 1.87 17.98 4.38
CA MET A 35 0.67 17.39 4.99
C MET A 35 -0.16 16.55 4.01
N LEU A 36 -0.25 17.00 2.75
CA LEU A 36 -0.99 16.29 1.71
C LEU A 36 -0.26 14.99 1.31
N ALA A 37 1.08 15.02 1.21
CA ALA A 37 1.89 13.83 0.98
C ALA A 37 1.66 12.76 2.06
N PHE A 38 1.60 13.15 3.33
CA PHE A 38 1.28 12.23 4.43
C PHE A 38 -0.12 11.63 4.32
N ARG A 39 -1.12 12.45 3.99
CA ARG A 39 -2.49 11.99 3.81
C ARG A 39 -2.59 10.99 2.65
N LEU A 40 -1.98 11.30 1.51
CA LEU A 40 -1.93 10.40 0.36
C LEU A 40 -1.21 9.09 0.69
N ARG A 41 -0.13 9.16 1.47
CA ARG A 41 0.58 7.94 1.90
C ARG A 41 -0.29 7.04 2.77
N LYS A 42 -1.06 7.60 3.71
CA LYS A 42 -2.03 6.86 4.53
C LYS A 42 -3.17 6.26 3.70
N GLN A 43 -3.52 6.90 2.58
CA GLN A 43 -4.48 6.38 1.60
C GLN A 43 -3.89 5.30 0.67
N GLY A 44 -2.64 4.88 0.89
CA GLY A 44 -1.99 3.83 0.13
C GLY A 44 -1.35 4.30 -1.19
N TRP A 45 -1.21 5.62 -1.40
CA TRP A 45 -0.55 6.12 -2.59
C TRP A 45 0.94 5.77 -2.60
N SER A 46 1.48 5.51 -3.79
CA SER A 46 2.90 5.27 -3.99
C SER A 46 3.69 6.59 -4.00
N TYR A 47 4.93 6.54 -3.52
CA TYR A 47 5.85 7.69 -3.49
C TYR A 47 5.95 8.41 -4.84
N ARG A 48 6.01 7.64 -5.93
CA ARG A 48 6.04 8.16 -7.31
C ARG A 48 4.75 8.90 -7.70
N ARG A 49 3.58 8.39 -7.32
CA ARG A 49 2.30 9.07 -7.61
C ARG A 49 2.18 10.37 -6.80
N ILE A 50 2.69 10.38 -5.57
CA ILE A 50 2.71 11.57 -4.71
C ILE A 50 3.64 12.63 -5.30
N SER A 51 4.83 12.25 -5.78
CA SER A 51 5.77 13.18 -6.42
C SER A 51 5.16 13.85 -7.66
N ASP A 52 4.49 13.06 -8.50
CA ASP A 52 3.84 13.55 -9.71
C ASP A 52 2.66 14.47 -9.38
N ALA A 53 1.81 14.10 -8.40
CA ALA A 53 0.64 14.89 -8.01
C ALA A 53 1.00 16.23 -7.34
N LEU A 54 2.08 16.26 -6.54
CA LEU A 54 2.51 17.48 -5.84
C LEU A 54 3.50 18.33 -6.67
N SER A 55 3.95 17.82 -7.81
CA SER A 55 5.04 18.38 -8.63
C SER A 55 6.30 18.62 -7.80
N ILE A 56 6.71 17.60 -7.04
CA ILE A 56 7.85 17.62 -6.12
C ILE A 56 8.82 16.49 -6.50
N SER A 57 10.11 16.64 -6.21
CA SER A 57 11.09 15.58 -6.46
C SER A 57 10.82 14.33 -5.62
N TYR A 58 11.07 13.15 -6.18
CA TYR A 58 10.89 11.87 -5.48
C TYR A 58 11.67 11.82 -4.16
N GLN A 59 12.91 12.32 -4.16
CA GLN A 59 13.79 12.36 -2.99
C GLN A 59 13.20 13.21 -1.87
N GLN A 60 12.55 14.33 -2.20
CA GLN A 60 11.92 15.19 -1.21
C GLN A 60 10.67 14.56 -0.58
N VAL A 61 9.91 13.77 -1.35
CA VAL A 61 8.77 13.00 -0.79
C VAL A 61 9.28 11.88 0.12
N LEU A 62 10.40 11.25 -0.24
CA LEU A 62 11.04 10.21 0.55
C LEU A 62 11.57 10.79 1.88
N ASP A 63 12.31 11.89 1.83
CA ASP A 63 12.80 12.62 3.00
C ASP A 63 11.66 13.00 3.95
N TRP A 64 10.55 13.54 3.46
CA TRP A 64 9.40 13.87 4.30
C TRP A 64 8.79 12.64 4.98
N LEU A 65 8.63 11.54 4.26
CA LEU A 65 7.94 10.34 4.75
C LEU A 65 8.85 9.42 5.59
N GLU A 66 10.18 9.49 5.42
CA GLU A 66 11.15 8.71 6.20
C GLU A 66 11.58 9.43 7.48
N THR A 67 11.63 10.75 7.47
CA THR A 67 11.99 11.55 8.66
C THR A 67 10.87 11.56 9.71
N GLU A 68 9.63 11.27 9.33
CA GLU A 68 8.48 11.16 10.23
C GLU A 68 8.12 9.71 10.62
N GLY A 69 8.99 9.10 11.42
CA GLY A 69 8.52 8.24 12.53
C GLY A 69 7.90 9.05 13.68
N VAL A 70 7.88 10.39 13.55
CA VAL A 70 7.36 11.34 14.52
C VAL A 70 6.19 12.09 13.87
N PRO A 71 4.96 11.99 14.40
CA PRO A 71 3.82 12.71 13.84
C PRO A 71 4.03 14.24 13.97
N PRO A 72 3.69 15.03 12.95
CA PRO A 72 3.80 16.48 13.03
C PRO A 72 2.71 17.00 13.98
N PRO A 73 2.97 18.08 14.73
CA PRO A 73 1.97 18.72 15.56
C PRO A 73 0.85 19.23 14.66
N VAL A 74 -0.31 18.61 14.79
CA VAL A 74 -1.54 18.96 14.07
C VAL A 74 -1.87 20.42 14.40
N PRO A 75 -1.92 21.35 13.43
CA PRO A 75 -2.49 22.66 13.70
C PRO A 75 -3.98 22.49 13.93
N VAL A 76 -4.40 22.81 15.16
CA VAL A 76 -5.78 22.80 15.62
C VAL A 76 -6.50 23.98 14.94
N SER A 77 -7.22 23.73 13.85
CA SER A 77 -8.28 24.64 13.40
C SER A 77 -9.62 24.01 13.70
N MET A 78 -10.19 24.46 14.82
CA MET A 78 -11.58 24.28 15.19
C MET A 78 -12.47 24.93 14.12
N THR A 79 -13.44 24.20 13.59
CA THR A 79 -14.89 24.46 13.72
C THR A 79 -15.63 23.65 12.66
N HIS A 80 -16.27 22.57 13.08
CA HIS A 80 -17.70 22.36 12.89
C HIS A 80 -18.13 21.20 13.81
N ALA A 81 -18.83 21.59 14.87
CA ALA A 81 -19.68 20.78 15.74
C ALA A 81 -20.54 19.81 14.91
N SER A 82 -20.91 18.58 15.31
CA SER A 82 -21.15 17.91 16.61
C SER A 82 -21.08 16.39 16.29
N LEU A 83 -20.62 15.42 17.08
CA LEU A 83 -20.96 15.02 18.44
C LEU A 83 -19.81 14.13 18.97
N THR A 84 -19.01 14.71 19.85
CA THR A 84 -18.56 14.21 21.16
C THR A 84 -19.42 13.02 21.69
N VAL A 85 -18.92 11.96 22.33
CA VAL A 85 -17.97 11.90 23.46
C VAL A 85 -17.41 10.47 23.66
N ARG A 86 -16.08 10.37 23.58
CA ARG A 86 -15.13 9.66 24.47
C ARG A 86 -15.49 8.30 25.10
N LEU A 87 -14.91 7.26 24.49
CA LEU A 87 -14.41 6.07 25.17
C LEU A 87 -13.04 6.42 25.83
N ALA A 88 -13.00 6.69 27.13
CA ALA A 88 -11.84 6.51 28.04
C ALA A 88 -12.04 7.27 29.36
N ALA A 89 -12.64 6.61 30.35
CA ALA A 89 -12.44 6.86 31.79
C ALA A 89 -13.20 5.80 32.61
N ALA A 90 -12.81 4.53 32.51
CA ALA A 90 -13.30 3.47 33.40
C ALA A 90 -12.24 3.15 34.45
N ASN A 91 -12.07 4.08 35.39
CA ASN A 91 -11.45 3.78 36.69
C ASN A 91 -12.03 4.74 37.74
N GLN A 92 -13.35 4.67 37.93
CA GLN A 92 -14.02 5.18 39.15
C GLN A 92 -15.22 4.29 39.50
N PRO A 93 -15.48 4.09 40.81
CA PRO A 93 -16.47 3.14 41.32
C PRO A 93 -17.91 3.67 41.18
N HIS A 94 -18.83 2.72 41.01
CA HIS A 94 -20.30 2.84 41.00
C HIS A 94 -20.88 3.86 41.99
N PRO A 95 -22.04 4.50 41.70
CA PRO A 95 -23.32 3.77 41.80
C PRO A 95 -24.43 4.14 40.78
N ASP A 96 -25.40 3.24 40.69
CA ASP A 96 -26.76 3.38 40.13
C ASP A 96 -26.96 3.72 38.64
N ILE A 97 -27.08 2.67 37.82
CA ILE A 97 -27.70 2.73 36.50
C ILE A 97 -28.83 1.67 36.45
N PRO A 98 -30.11 2.06 36.20
CA PRO A 98 -31.21 1.11 36.05
C PRO A 98 -31.02 0.21 34.81
N PRO A 99 -31.56 -1.02 34.80
CA PRO A 99 -31.19 -2.05 33.83
C PRO A 99 -31.55 -1.64 32.39
N PRO A 100 -30.62 -1.77 31.41
CA PRO A 100 -30.95 -1.52 30.02
C PRO A 100 -31.84 -2.65 29.51
N ALA A 101 -33.00 -2.26 28.96
CA ALA A 101 -33.89 -3.15 28.24
C ALA A 101 -33.13 -3.92 27.16
N ILE A 102 -33.37 -5.22 27.10
CA ILE A 102 -32.86 -6.15 26.09
C ILE A 102 -33.27 -5.62 24.70
N PRO A 103 -32.34 -5.26 23.81
CA PRO A 103 -32.72 -4.94 22.44
C PRO A 103 -33.16 -6.25 21.76
N ALA A 104 -34.36 -6.20 21.22
CA ALA A 104 -35.02 -7.27 20.49
C ALA A 104 -34.12 -7.87 19.39
N ALA A 105 -34.20 -9.19 19.24
CA ALA A 105 -33.51 -9.95 18.22
C ALA A 105 -33.72 -9.35 16.82
N PRO A 106 -32.66 -9.22 16.00
CA PRO A 106 -32.79 -8.74 14.64
C PRO A 106 -33.57 -9.75 13.77
N PRO A 107 -34.28 -9.29 12.73
CA PRO A 107 -35.10 -10.15 11.88
C PRO A 107 -34.23 -11.16 11.11
N ALA A 108 -34.61 -12.44 11.19
CA ALA A 108 -33.99 -13.60 10.54
C ALA A 108 -33.57 -13.48 9.05
N PRO A 109 -34.18 -12.66 8.17
CA PRO A 109 -33.68 -12.51 6.78
C PRO A 109 -32.27 -11.91 6.69
N VAL A 110 -31.90 -10.98 7.59
CA VAL A 110 -30.61 -10.29 7.51
C VAL A 110 -29.45 -11.24 7.85
N THR A 111 -29.69 -12.23 8.71
CA THR A 111 -28.68 -13.23 9.07
C THR A 111 -28.36 -14.20 7.94
N ALA A 112 -29.32 -14.53 7.08
CA ALA A 112 -29.10 -15.43 5.95
C ALA A 112 -28.26 -14.77 4.84
N GLU A 113 -28.57 -13.53 4.48
CA GLU A 113 -27.77 -12.76 3.51
C GLU A 113 -26.35 -12.48 4.01
N LEU A 114 -26.18 -12.26 5.33
CA LEU A 114 -24.85 -12.10 5.93
C LEU A 114 -24.03 -13.40 5.87
N LEU A 115 -24.65 -14.56 6.10
CA LEU A 115 -23.97 -15.85 5.96
C LEU A 115 -23.56 -16.12 4.51
N GLU A 116 -24.43 -15.84 3.54
CA GLU A 116 -24.11 -15.99 2.11
C GLU A 116 -22.97 -15.07 1.69
N ARG A 117 -22.93 -13.82 2.19
CA ARG A 117 -21.82 -12.91 1.96
C ARG A 117 -20.52 -13.40 2.61
N LEU A 118 -20.58 -14.01 3.79
CA LEU A 118 -19.40 -14.59 4.43
C LEU A 118 -18.87 -15.79 3.63
N ASP A 119 -19.75 -16.64 3.11
CA ASP A 119 -19.37 -17.77 2.25
C ASP A 119 -18.74 -17.29 0.94
N SER A 120 -19.29 -16.23 0.34
CA SER A 120 -18.71 -15.59 -0.86
C SER A 120 -17.31 -15.02 -0.57
N ILE A 121 -17.13 -14.32 0.56
CA ILE A 121 -15.82 -13.81 0.98
C ILE A 121 -14.84 -14.96 1.25
N ALA A 122 -15.28 -16.04 1.90
CA ALA A 122 -14.44 -17.19 2.17
C ALA A 122 -14.03 -17.92 0.87
N ALA A 123 -14.92 -18.00 -0.12
CA ALA A 123 -14.59 -18.54 -1.44
C ALA A 123 -13.57 -17.66 -2.18
N GLU A 124 -13.76 -16.34 -2.15
CA GLU A 124 -12.85 -15.36 -2.75
C GLU A 124 -11.45 -15.42 -2.09
N GLN A 125 -11.38 -15.52 -0.76
CA GLN A 125 -10.11 -15.68 -0.05
C GLN A 125 -9.38 -16.97 -0.43
N ARG A 126 -10.09 -18.09 -0.62
CA ARG A 126 -9.48 -19.33 -1.10
C ARG A 126 -8.97 -19.19 -2.53
N ALA A 127 -9.71 -18.53 -3.40
CA ALA A 127 -9.26 -18.25 -4.78
C ALA A 127 -7.99 -17.40 -4.79
N GLN A 128 -7.93 -16.37 -3.93
CA GLN A 128 -6.75 -15.53 -3.76
C GLN A 128 -5.55 -16.31 -3.22
N ALA A 129 -5.75 -17.18 -2.23
CA ALA A 129 -4.68 -18.03 -1.70
C ALA A 129 -4.09 -18.95 -2.78
N ILE A 130 -4.93 -19.54 -3.63
CA ILE A 130 -4.49 -20.37 -4.77
C ILE A 130 -3.72 -19.52 -5.79
N ALA A 131 -4.20 -18.32 -6.10
CA ALA A 131 -3.52 -17.40 -7.01
C ALA A 131 -2.13 -17.00 -6.49
N ILE A 132 -2.01 -16.69 -5.20
CA ILE A 132 -0.75 -16.35 -4.55
C ILE A 132 0.22 -17.53 -4.57
N ALA A 133 -0.24 -18.73 -4.18
CA ALA A 133 0.60 -19.93 -4.22
C ALA A 133 1.12 -20.23 -5.64
N GLY A 134 0.29 -20.00 -6.66
CA GLY A 134 0.71 -20.12 -8.06
C GLY A 134 1.78 -19.10 -8.47
N LEU A 135 1.67 -17.85 -8.00
CA LEU A 135 2.67 -16.81 -8.24
C LEU A 135 3.99 -17.12 -7.51
N GLU A 136 3.92 -17.60 -6.27
CA GLU A 136 5.09 -18.00 -5.48
C GLU A 136 5.89 -19.10 -6.18
N SER A 137 5.21 -20.14 -6.68
CA SER A 137 5.88 -21.21 -7.44
C SER A 137 6.59 -20.66 -8.67
N ARG A 138 5.94 -19.78 -9.45
CA ARG A 138 6.55 -19.18 -10.64
C ARG A 138 7.74 -18.30 -10.29
N LEU A 139 7.64 -17.55 -9.19
CA LEU A 139 8.74 -16.71 -8.71
C LEU A 139 9.96 -17.57 -8.37
N ILE A 140 9.76 -18.68 -7.67
CA ILE A 140 10.83 -19.63 -7.34
C ILE A 140 11.49 -20.17 -8.62
N ASP A 141 10.70 -20.53 -9.63
CA ASP A 141 11.23 -21.04 -10.89
C ASP A 141 12.03 -19.98 -11.68
N VAL A 142 11.55 -18.74 -11.70
CA VAL A 142 12.27 -17.60 -12.30
C VAL A 142 13.60 -17.36 -11.58
N VAL A 143 13.59 -17.31 -10.25
CA VAL A 143 14.82 -17.12 -9.45
C VAL A 143 15.81 -18.25 -9.70
N LYS A 144 15.36 -19.51 -9.77
CA LYS A 144 16.24 -20.65 -10.11
C LYS A 144 16.83 -20.51 -11.52
N ALA A 145 16.02 -20.10 -12.50
CA ALA A 145 16.47 -19.89 -13.87
C ALA A 145 17.50 -18.76 -13.97
N GLU A 146 17.27 -17.65 -13.26
CA GLU A 146 18.20 -16.53 -13.18
C GLU A 146 19.50 -16.91 -12.49
N ALA A 147 19.44 -17.61 -11.36
CA ALA A 147 20.63 -18.11 -10.66
C ALA A 147 21.47 -19.03 -11.55
N LYS A 148 20.82 -19.91 -12.32
CA LYS A 148 21.50 -20.78 -13.29
C LYS A 148 22.12 -19.99 -14.44
N SER A 149 21.41 -18.98 -14.94
CA SER A 149 21.91 -18.07 -15.99
C SER A 149 23.12 -17.26 -15.52
N LEU A 150 23.05 -16.70 -14.30
CA LEU A 150 24.16 -16.00 -13.67
C LEU A 150 25.37 -16.92 -13.45
N GLY A 151 25.14 -18.13 -12.93
CA GLY A 151 26.19 -19.14 -12.79
C GLY A 151 26.88 -19.47 -14.12
N LYS A 152 26.10 -19.62 -15.20
CA LYS A 152 26.64 -19.84 -16.55
C LYS A 152 27.46 -18.64 -17.03
N ARG A 153 26.96 -17.41 -16.87
CA ARG A 153 27.66 -16.18 -17.25
C ARG A 153 28.98 -16.02 -16.50
N ILE A 154 29.00 -16.30 -15.19
CA ILE A 154 30.23 -16.27 -14.38
C ILE A 154 31.21 -17.34 -14.86
N ALA A 155 30.74 -18.57 -15.10
CA ALA A 155 31.60 -19.65 -15.61
C ALA A 155 32.19 -19.31 -16.99
N ASP A 156 31.40 -18.72 -17.88
CA ASP A 156 31.85 -18.28 -19.21
C ASP A 156 32.85 -17.12 -19.09
N ALA A 157 32.63 -16.16 -18.18
CA ALA A 157 33.57 -15.08 -17.90
C ALA A 157 34.91 -15.61 -17.37
N ILE A 158 34.89 -16.57 -16.42
CA ILE A 158 36.11 -17.20 -15.88
C ILE A 158 36.86 -17.97 -16.98
N LYS A 159 36.15 -18.69 -17.85
CA LYS A 159 36.75 -19.37 -19.01
C LYS A 159 37.34 -18.38 -20.00
N GLY A 160 36.69 -17.24 -20.20
CA GLY A 160 37.18 -16.15 -21.05
C GLY A 160 38.49 -15.54 -20.52
N VAL A 161 38.59 -15.35 -19.20
CA VAL A 161 39.81 -14.86 -18.53
C VAL A 161 40.93 -15.91 -18.53
N ARG A 162 40.59 -17.20 -18.43
CA ARG A 162 41.57 -18.31 -18.45
C ARG A 162 42.07 -18.69 -19.84
N LYS A 163 41.44 -18.25 -20.93
CA LYS A 163 42.07 -18.33 -22.25
C LYS A 163 43.11 -17.20 -22.31
N PRO A 164 44.42 -17.52 -22.24
CA PRO A 164 45.43 -16.49 -22.41
C PRO A 164 45.20 -15.85 -23.77
N GLN A 165 45.29 -14.53 -23.79
CA GLN A 165 45.32 -13.71 -24.96
C GLN A 165 46.63 -14.04 -25.72
N ASP A 166 46.66 -15.18 -26.41
CA ASP A 166 47.63 -15.49 -27.45
C ASP A 166 47.30 -14.60 -28.66
N ARG A 167 47.65 -13.33 -28.53
CA ARG A 167 47.77 -12.39 -29.63
C ARG A 167 49.09 -11.66 -29.43
N ALA A 168 50.07 -12.17 -30.16
CA ALA A 168 51.18 -11.51 -30.85
C ALA A 168 51.78 -10.25 -30.21
#